data_AF-A0A931AJZ7-F1
#
_entry.id   AF-A0A931AJZ7-F1
#
_cell.length_a   1.000
_cell.length_b   1.000
_cell.length_c   1.000
_cell.angle_alpha   90.00
_cell.angle_beta   90.00
_cell.angle_gamma   90.00
#
_symmetry.space_group_name_H-M   'P 1'
#
loop_
_entity.id
_entity.type
_entity.pdbx_description
1 polymer ?
#
loop_
_entity_poly.entity_id
_entity_poly.type
_entity_poly.pdbx_seq_one_letter_code
_entity_poly.pdbx_strand_id
1 'polypeptide(L)'
;GFELLSWLRDLDLPDPETLLADPAAPLPDRVDRVHAVLGSVVAHVAADGGEDSWQRAWALIGRVARRTPDVAAGAARALAGRRPEGAVLPATVLELAPILRSAGLLP
;
A
#
# COMPACT_ATOMS: atom_id res chain seq x y z
N GLY A 1 -14.69 -7.34 -0.01
CA GLY A 1 -13.39 -7.88 -0.46
C GLY A 1 -13.43 -8.21 -1.93
N PHE A 2 -14.19 -9.24 -2.31
CA PHE A 2 -14.26 -9.74 -3.69
C PHE A 2 -14.84 -8.75 -4.73
N GLU A 3 -15.79 -7.91 -4.35
CA GLU A 3 -16.38 -6.92 -5.27
C GLU A 3 -15.38 -5.87 -5.76
N LEU A 4 -14.45 -5.44 -4.90
CA LEU A 4 -13.36 -4.55 -5.29
C LEU A 4 -12.38 -5.26 -6.24
N LEU A 5 -12.09 -6.54 -6.00
CA LEU A 5 -11.23 -7.35 -6.89
C LEU A 5 -11.85 -7.56 -8.27
N SER A 6 -13.18 -7.68 -8.37
CA SER A 6 -13.87 -7.72 -9.68
C SER A 6 -13.80 -6.37 -10.40
N TRP A 7 -14.03 -5.26 -9.69
CA TRP A 7 -13.96 -3.92 -10.29
C TRP A 7 -12.56 -3.55 -10.80
N LEU A 8 -11.50 -4.05 -10.15
CA LEU A 8 -10.11 -3.81 -10.56
C LEU A 8 -9.72 -4.62 -11.81
N ARG A 9 -10.29 -5.81 -12.00
CA ARG A 9 -10.10 -6.63 -13.22
C ARG A 9 -10.65 -5.94 -14.47
N ASP A 10 -11.73 -5.18 -14.34
CA ASP A 10 -12.31 -4.42 -15.45
C ASP A 10 -11.50 -3.17 -15.83
N LEU A 11 -10.50 -2.78 -15.01
CA LEU A 11 -9.66 -1.59 -15.21
C LEU A 11 -8.22 -1.91 -15.69
N ASP A 12 -7.92 -3.17 -16.02
CA ASP A 12 -6.56 -3.66 -16.36
C ASP A 12 -5.50 -3.27 -15.31
N LEU A 13 -5.88 -3.25 -14.03
CA LEU A 13 -4.96 -2.90 -12.96
C LEU A 13 -4.12 -4.14 -12.55
N PRO A 14 -2.84 -3.96 -12.18
CA PRO A 14 -2.01 -5.07 -11.74
C PRO A 14 -2.59 -5.76 -10.51
N ASP A 15 -2.42 -7.08 -10.45
CA ASP A 15 -2.83 -7.89 -9.31
C ASP A 15 -1.98 -7.55 -8.06
N PRO A 16 -2.60 -7.25 -6.91
CA PRO A 16 -1.91 -7.02 -5.64
C PRO A 16 -0.85 -8.06 -5.30
N GLU A 17 -1.14 -9.34 -5.51
CA GLU A 17 -0.20 -10.41 -5.15
C GLU A 17 1.07 -10.33 -6.00
N THR A 18 0.92 -10.05 -7.29
CA THR A 18 2.05 -9.82 -8.21
C THR A 18 2.89 -8.61 -7.78
N LEU A 19 2.25 -7.52 -7.38
CA LEU A 19 2.95 -6.31 -6.91
C LEU A 19 3.70 -6.51 -5.58
N LEU A 20 3.16 -7.35 -4.70
CA LEU A 20 3.78 -7.69 -3.42
C LEU A 20 4.89 -8.74 -3.58
N ALA A 21 4.81 -9.58 -4.61
CA ALA A 21 5.86 -10.54 -4.95
C ALA A 21 7.06 -9.90 -5.66
N ASP A 22 6.81 -8.88 -6.49
CA ASP A 22 7.87 -8.16 -7.23
C ASP A 22 7.93 -6.66 -6.86
N PRO A 23 8.90 -6.24 -6.03
CA PRO A 23 9.06 -4.84 -5.66
C PRO A 23 9.43 -3.92 -6.84
N ALA A 24 9.90 -4.46 -7.96
CA ALA A 24 10.23 -3.73 -9.17
C ALA A 24 9.07 -3.63 -10.17
N ALA A 25 7.96 -4.34 -9.93
CA ALA A 25 6.81 -4.43 -10.82
C ALA A 25 6.37 -3.04 -11.33
N PRO A 26 6.04 -2.90 -12.62
CA PRO A 26 5.67 -1.62 -13.20
C PRO A 26 4.40 -1.08 -12.54
N LEU A 27 4.39 0.22 -12.28
CA LEU A 27 3.24 0.94 -11.74
C LEU A 27 2.61 1.82 -12.81
N PRO A 28 1.28 2.01 -12.79
CA PRO A 28 0.63 2.94 -13.70
C PRO A 28 1.19 4.36 -13.61
N ASP A 29 1.24 5.08 -14.72
CA ASP A 29 1.66 6.49 -14.72
C ASP A 29 0.58 7.45 -14.21
N ARG A 30 -0.69 7.07 -14.41
CA ARG A 30 -1.85 7.86 -14.03
C ARG A 30 -2.11 7.77 -12.53
N VAL A 31 -2.17 8.93 -11.87
CA VAL A 31 -2.33 9.06 -10.41
C VAL A 31 -3.59 8.36 -9.89
N ASP A 32 -4.71 8.45 -10.60
CA ASP A 32 -5.97 7.78 -10.25
C ASP A 32 -5.83 6.24 -10.24
N ARG A 33 -5.05 5.69 -11.19
CA ARG A 33 -4.75 4.26 -11.24
C ARG A 33 -3.78 3.84 -10.16
N VAL A 34 -2.78 4.67 -9.83
CA VAL A 34 -1.89 4.43 -8.68
C VAL A 34 -2.69 4.38 -7.38
N HIS A 35 -3.65 5.29 -7.21
CA HIS A 35 -4.54 5.29 -6.05
C HIS A 35 -5.37 4.00 -5.98
N ALA A 36 -5.96 3.56 -7.10
CA ALA A 36 -6.71 2.31 -7.17
C ALA A 36 -5.83 1.08 -6.83
N VAL A 37 -4.59 1.06 -7.34
CA VAL A 37 -3.61 -0.01 -7.06
C VAL A 37 -3.21 -0.04 -5.58
N LEU A 38 -2.91 1.09 -4.96
CA LEU A 38 -2.59 1.07 -3.53
C LEU A 38 -3.81 0.69 -2.67
N GLY A 39 -5.00 1.11 -3.08
CA GLY A 39 -6.24 0.68 -2.44
C GLY A 39 -6.46 -0.83 -2.52
N SER A 40 -6.17 -1.44 -3.68
CA SER A 40 -6.28 -2.88 -3.87
C SER A 40 -5.29 -3.68 -3.04
N VAL A 41 -4.04 -3.20 -2.97
CA VAL A 41 -2.99 -3.81 -2.12
C VAL A 41 -3.38 -3.76 -0.65
N VAL A 42 -3.85 -2.61 -0.15
CA VAL A 42 -4.31 -2.50 1.24
C VAL A 42 -5.49 -3.44 1.50
N ALA A 43 -6.43 -3.57 0.57
CA ALA A 43 -7.56 -4.48 0.68
C ALA A 43 -7.16 -5.96 0.63
N HIS A 44 -6.10 -6.29 -0.12
CA HIS A 44 -5.53 -7.64 -0.17
C HIS A 44 -4.85 -8.00 1.15
N VAL A 45 -3.92 -7.16 1.63
CA VAL A 45 -3.23 -7.36 2.92
C VAL A 45 -4.22 -7.46 4.08
N ALA A 46 -5.27 -6.64 4.04
CA ALA A 46 -6.37 -6.69 4.99
C ALA A 46 -7.08 -8.05 5.09
N ALA A 47 -7.21 -8.74 3.96
CA ALA A 47 -7.91 -10.00 3.86
C ALA A 47 -6.97 -11.18 4.18
N ASP A 48 -5.70 -11.07 3.80
CA ASP A 48 -4.65 -12.05 4.09
C ASP A 48 -4.27 -12.08 5.58
N GLY A 49 -4.08 -10.91 6.19
CA GLY A 49 -3.72 -10.77 7.62
C GLY A 49 -2.27 -11.14 7.95
N GLY A 50 -1.44 -11.47 6.96
CA GLY A 50 -0.04 -11.84 7.14
C GLY A 50 0.88 -10.65 7.43
N GLU A 51 1.89 -10.87 8.28
CA GLU A 51 2.94 -9.88 8.53
C GLU A 51 3.80 -9.62 7.28
N ASP A 52 4.12 -10.65 6.50
CA ASP A 52 4.96 -10.53 5.29
C ASP A 52 4.29 -9.67 4.21
N SER A 53 3.00 -9.89 3.94
CA SER A 53 2.22 -9.09 2.99
C SER A 53 2.10 -7.63 3.45
N TRP A 54 1.93 -7.41 4.76
CA TRP A 54 1.94 -6.07 5.36
C TRP A 54 3.29 -5.36 5.22
N GLN A 55 4.40 -6.05 5.47
CA GLN A 55 5.75 -5.47 5.31
C GLN A 55 6.06 -5.15 3.84
N ARG A 56 5.71 -6.04 2.90
CA ARG A 56 5.88 -5.81 1.46
C ARG A 56 5.05 -4.63 0.96
N ALA A 57 3.84 -4.44 1.48
CA ALA A 57 3.00 -3.31 1.13
C ALA A 57 3.63 -1.97 1.55
N TRP A 58 4.33 -1.91 2.68
CA TRP A 58 5.09 -0.71 3.07
C TRP A 58 6.22 -0.37 2.09
N ALA A 59 6.93 -1.37 1.57
CA ALA A 59 7.97 -1.16 0.57
C ALA A 59 7.38 -0.57 -0.73
N LEU A 60 6.22 -1.09 -1.17
CA LEU A 60 5.51 -0.58 -2.34
C LEU A 60 5.03 0.87 -2.13
N ILE A 61 4.46 1.17 -0.95
CA ILE A 61 4.03 2.54 -0.60
C ILE A 61 5.21 3.49 -0.59
N GLY A 62 6.36 3.09 -0.03
CA GLY A 62 7.59 3.89 -0.06
C GLY A 62 8.07 4.19 -1.49
N ARG A 63 7.94 3.23 -2.41
CA ARG A 63 8.23 3.46 -3.83
C ARG A 63 7.28 4.47 -4.46
N VAL A 64 5.97 4.36 -4.20
CA VAL A 64 4.98 5.32 -4.72
C VAL A 64 5.19 6.72 -4.15
N ALA A 65 5.56 6.83 -2.87
CA ALA A 65 5.75 8.11 -2.20
C ALA A 65 6.79 9.01 -2.88
N ARG A 66 7.81 8.42 -3.53
CA ARG A 66 8.82 9.16 -4.31
C ARG A 66 8.26 9.89 -5.53
N ARG A 67 7.12 9.44 -6.06
CA ARG A 67 6.47 10.03 -7.26
C ARG A 67 5.18 10.76 -6.89
N THR A 68 4.42 10.21 -5.94
CA THR A 68 3.04 10.62 -5.64
C THR A 68 2.79 10.57 -4.12
N PRO A 69 3.38 11.51 -3.34
CA PRO A 69 3.38 11.44 -1.88
C PRO A 69 1.99 11.47 -1.25
N ASP A 70 1.04 12.23 -1.82
CA ASP A 70 -0.32 12.35 -1.28
C ASP A 70 -1.11 11.03 -1.38
N VAL A 71 -0.97 10.32 -2.50
CA VAL A 71 -1.60 9.00 -2.69
C VAL A 71 -0.96 7.97 -1.77
N ALA A 72 0.37 8.00 -1.62
CA ALA A 72 1.07 7.13 -0.69
C ALA A 72 0.68 7.41 0.76
N ALA A 73 0.42 8.66 1.15
CA ALA A 73 -0.03 9.04 2.48
C ALA A 73 -1.37 8.39 2.86
N GLY A 74 -2.35 8.45 1.95
CA GLY A 74 -3.65 7.82 2.17
C GLY A 74 -3.53 6.30 2.36
N ALA A 75 -2.75 5.64 1.51
CA ALA A 75 -2.51 4.21 1.58
C ALA A 75 -1.75 3.79 2.84
N ALA A 76 -0.69 4.53 3.20
CA ALA A 76 0.06 4.35 4.42
C ALA A 76 -0.85 4.45 5.65
N ARG A 77 -1.79 5.40 5.63
CA ARG A 77 -2.76 5.56 6.72
C ARG A 77 -3.66 4.34 6.87
N ALA A 78 -4.19 3.86 5.75
CA ALA A 78 -5.06 2.69 5.73
C ALA A 78 -4.32 1.40 6.13
N LEU A 79 -3.05 1.25 5.73
CA LEU A 79 -2.22 0.09 6.07
C LEU A 79 -1.81 0.07 7.55
N ALA A 80 -1.48 1.22 8.13
CA ALA A 80 -1.11 1.32 9.54
C ALA A 80 -2.25 0.93 10.48
N GLY A 81 -3.50 1.27 10.14
CA GLY A 81 -4.68 0.85 10.88
C GLY A 81 -4.96 -0.66 10.85
N ARG A 82 -4.21 -1.42 10.05
CA ARG A 82 -4.32 -2.88 9.88
C ARG A 82 -3.06 -3.62 10.33
N ARG A 83 -2.21 -2.97 11.12
CA ARG A 83 -0.97 -3.56 11.63
C ARG A 83 -1.26 -4.87 12.37
N PRO A 84 -0.67 -6.02 11.95
CA PRO A 84 -0.77 -7.27 12.70
C PRO A 84 -0.18 -7.10 14.10
N GLU A 85 -0.74 -7.81 15.09
CA GLU A 85 -0.24 -7.77 16.46
C GLU A 85 1.23 -8.21 16.53
N GLY A 86 2.06 -7.42 17.20
CA GLY A 86 3.48 -7.71 17.35
C GLY A 86 4.37 -7.35 16.16
N ALA A 87 3.81 -7.05 14.98
CA ALA A 87 4.60 -6.70 13.79
C ALA A 87 5.41 -5.41 14.03
N VAL A 88 6.69 -5.41 13.68
CA VAL A 88 7.57 -4.24 13.84
C VAL A 88 7.39 -3.29 12.65
N LEU A 89 7.31 -1.98 12.91
CA LEU A 89 7.25 -0.99 11.83
C LEU A 89 8.54 -1.05 10.99
N PRO A 90 8.45 -1.30 9.67
CA PRO A 90 9.64 -1.42 8.83
C PRO A 90 10.35 -0.07 8.71
N ALA A 91 11.67 -0.08 8.45
CA ALA A 91 12.47 1.15 8.33
C ALA A 91 11.94 2.11 7.25
N THR A 92 11.25 1.60 6.22
CA THR A 92 10.57 2.41 5.20
C THR A 92 9.50 3.34 5.78
N VAL A 93 8.90 3.00 6.92
CA VAL A 93 8.00 3.89 7.69
C VAL A 93 8.74 5.14 8.15
N LEU A 94 10.03 5.05 8.48
CA LEU A 94 10.83 6.18 8.92
C LEU A 94 11.06 7.19 7.79
N GLU A 95 11.22 6.73 6.56
CA GLU A 95 11.28 7.61 5.37
C GLU A 95 9.94 8.30 5.12
N LEU A 96 8.85 7.63 5.47
CA LEU A 96 7.50 8.17 5.42
C LEU A 96 7.12 8.95 6.68
N ALA A 97 8.02 9.13 7.66
CA ALA A 97 7.69 9.76 8.93
C ALA A 97 7.03 11.14 8.82
N PRO A 98 7.42 12.04 7.90
CA PRO A 98 6.70 13.31 7.70
C PRO A 98 5.24 13.10 7.27
N ILE A 99 5.02 12.15 6.36
CA ILE A 99 3.72 11.78 5.83
C ILE A 99 2.87 11.14 6.94
N LEU A 100 3.46 10.23 7.72
CA LEU A 100 2.77 9.53 8.81
C LEU A 100 2.44 10.46 9.98
N ARG A 101 3.31 11.43 10.30
CA ARG A 101 2.98 12.51 11.26
C ARG A 101 1.81 13.33 10.77
N SER A 102 1.80 13.75 9.51
CA SER A 102 0.66 14.50 8.92
C SER A 102 -0.63 13.67 8.93
N ALA A 103 -0.52 12.34 8.87
CA ALA A 103 -1.64 11.42 8.96
C ALA A 103 -2.07 11.04 10.39
N GLY A 104 -1.34 11.50 11.43
CA GLY A 104 -1.63 11.21 12.84
C GLY A 104 -1.20 9.83 13.34
N LEU A 105 -0.25 9.19 12.66
CA LEU A 105 0.20 7.82 12.95
C LEU A 105 1.56 7.73 13.66
N LEU A 106 2.25 8.85 13.77
CA LEU A 106 3.45 9.01 14.58
C LEU A 106 3.29 10.27 15.45
N PRO A 107 3.80 10.26 16.69
CA PRO A 107 3.87 11.46 17.51
C PRO A 107 4.80 12.53 16.93
#